data_AF-A0A7Y2GNG3-F1
#
_entry.id   AF-A0A7Y2GNG3-F1
#
_cell.length_a   1.000
_cell.length_b   1.000
_cell.length_c   1.000
_cell.angle_alpha   90.00
_cell.angle_beta   90.00
_cell.angle_gamma   90.00
#
_symmetry.space_group_name_H-M   'P 1'
#
loop_
_entity.id
_entity.type
_entity.pdbx_description
1 polymer ?
#
loop_
_entity_poly.entity_id
_entity_poly.type
_entity_poly.pdbx_seq_one_letter_code
_entity_poly.pdbx_strand_id
1 'polypeptide(L)' 'IMSLITLPGSVFLAILAVLPAIVVKLLDIQAGWALFYGGTSLLIMVGVAIDTVQQVNAYLLNRHYDGLMKTGKNRKVA' A
#
# COMPACT_ATOMS: atom_id res chain seq x y z
N ILE A 1 -20.14 4.02 -13.35
CA ILE A 1 -19.92 3.48 -11.97
C ILE A 1 -18.49 3.64 -11.48
N MET A 2 -17.45 3.28 -12.27
CA MET A 2 -16.04 3.44 -11.84
C MET A 2 -15.65 4.89 -11.52
N SER A 3 -16.17 5.88 -12.26
CA SER A 3 -15.93 7.30 -11.99
C SER A 3 -16.48 7.81 -10.65
N LEU A 4 -17.51 7.15 -10.11
CA LEU A 4 -18.07 7.48 -8.79
C LEU A 4 -17.19 6.95 -7.65
N ILE A 5 -16.35 5.95 -7.91
CA ILE A 5 -15.44 5.34 -6.94
C ILE A 5 -14.10 6.08 -6.96
N THR A 6 -13.64 6.53 -8.13
CA THR A 6 -12.39 7.30 -8.26
C THR A 6 -12.51 8.74 -7.75
N LEU A 7 -13.70 9.35 -7.81
CA LEU A 7 -13.94 10.72 -7.36
C LEU A 7 -13.72 10.94 -5.85
N PRO A 8 -14.24 10.11 -4.93
CA PRO A 8 -13.88 10.22 -3.50
C PRO A 8 -12.43 9.82 -3.23
N GLY A 9 -11.88 8.88 -4.01
CA GLY A 9 -10.48 8.46 -3.89
C GLY A 9 -9.48 9.57 -4.22
N SER A 10 -9.72 10.35 -5.29
CA SER A 10 -8.82 11.45 -5.67
C SER A 10 -8.86 12.61 -4.68
N VAL A 11 -10.04 12.92 -4.11
CA VAL A 11 -10.19 13.94 -3.06
C VAL A 11 -9.39 13.54 -1.81
N PHE A 12 -9.46 12.28 -1.40
CA PHE A 12 -8.68 11.77 -0.27
C PHE A 12 -7.17 11.90 -0.51
N LEU A 13 -6.69 11.52 -1.70
CA LEU A 13 -5.27 11.64 -2.06
C LEU A 13 -4.81 13.11 -2.14
N ALA A 14 -5.65 14.01 -2.65
CA ALA A 14 -5.36 15.44 -2.70
C ALA A 14 -5.20 16.04 -1.29
N ILE A 15 -6.07 15.66 -0.34
CA ILE A 15 -5.97 16.11 1.06
C ILE A 15 -4.66 15.61 1.69
N LEU A 16 -4.31 14.34 1.48
CA LEU A 16 -3.05 13.77 2.00
C LEU A 16 -1.81 14.46 1.41
N ALA A 17 -1.84 14.87 0.14
CA ALA A 17 -0.73 15.58 -0.50
C ALA A 17 -0.52 17.00 0.09
N VAL A 18 -1.61 17.68 0.47
CA VAL A 18 -1.58 19.08 0.93
C VAL A 18 -1.26 19.21 2.42
N LEU A 19 -1.64 18.22 3.23
CA LEU A 19 -1.39 18.20 4.68
C LEU A 19 0.05 18.55 5.08
N PRO A 20 1.10 17.88 4.56
CA PRO A 20 2.48 18.18 4.95
C PRO A 20 2.94 19.58 4.52
N ALA A 21 2.43 20.12 3.40
CA ALA A 21 2.74 21.48 2.98
C ALA A 21 2.21 22.53 3.99
N ILE A 22 1.04 22.27 4.60
CA ILE A 22 0.47 23.12 5.64
C ILE A 22 1.26 22.99 6.95
N VAL A 23 1.64 21.77 7.34
CA VAL A 23 2.38 21.49 8.58
C VAL A 23 3.76 22.14 8.56
N VAL A 24 4.49 22.06 7.44
CA VAL A 24 5.81 22.70 7.29
C VAL A 24 5.70 24.22 7.42
N LYS A 25 4.65 24.82 6.85
CA LYS A 25 4.42 26.28 6.90
C LYS A 25 4.04 26.78 8.30
N LEU A 26 3.33 25.97 9.09
CA LEU A 26 2.88 26.35 10.44
C LEU A 26 3.94 26.17 11.52
N LEU A 27 4.82 25.17 11.37
CA LEU A 27 5.79 24.76 12.39
C LEU A 27 7.23 25.22 12.10
N ASP A 28 7.46 25.99 11.03
CA ASP A 28 8.76 26.53 10.60
C ASP A 28 9.89 25.48 10.62
N ILE A 29 9.57 24.30 10.10
CA ILE A 29 10.43 23.11 10.19
C ILE A 29 11.58 23.20 9.17
N GLN A 30 12.78 22.78 9.59
CA GLN A 30 14.00 22.75 8.76
C GLN A 30 13.79 22.00 7.43
N ALA A 31 14.34 22.54 6.34
CA ALA A 31 14.15 22.04 4.97
C ALA A 31 14.44 20.54 4.76
N GLY A 32 15.36 19.96 5.54
CA GLY A 32 15.65 18.51 5.49
C GLY A 32 14.49 17.63 5.96
N TRP A 33 13.76 18.06 7.00
CA TRP A 33 12.56 17.38 7.47
C TRP A 33 11.39 17.55 6.50
N ALA A 34 11.26 18.72 5.87
CA ALA A 34 10.25 18.98 4.85
C ALA A 34 10.45 18.10 3.59
N LEU A 35 11.71 17.79 3.24
CA LEU A 35 12.00 16.88 2.13
C LEU A 35 11.64 15.42 2.45
N PHE A 36 11.96 14.96 3.67
CA PHE A 36 11.73 13.57 4.07
C PHE A 36 10.24 13.28 4.34
N TYR A 37 9.54 14.22 4.98
CA TYR A 37 8.10 14.14 5.28
C TYR A 37 7.25 14.96 4.30
N GLY A 38 7.74 15.19 3.08
CA GLY A 38 6.99 15.87 2.03
C GLY A 38 5.77 15.07 1.56
N GLY A 39 4.82 15.74 0.91
CA GLY A 39 3.60 15.10 0.39
C GLY A 39 3.89 13.96 -0.59
N THR A 40 4.89 14.12 -1.44
CA THR A 40 5.29 13.10 -2.42
C THR A 40 5.95 11.89 -1.77
N SER A 41 6.85 12.08 -0.80
CA SER A 41 7.52 10.96 -0.11
C SER A 41 6.55 10.17 0.77
N LEU A 42 5.60 10.85 1.44
CA LEU A 42 4.53 10.22 2.21
C LEU A 42 3.62 9.35 1.33
N LEU A 43 3.18 9.87 0.17
CA LEU A 43 2.34 9.11 -0.75
C LEU A 43 3.05 7.85 -1.28
N ILE A 44 4.34 7.96 -1.64
CA ILE A 44 5.14 6.82 -2.10
C ILE A 44 5.33 5.81 -0.97
N MET A 45 5.66 6.26 0.25
CA MET A 45 5.86 5.38 1.41
C MET A 45 4.62 4.55 1.71
N VAL A 46 3.45 5.19 1.77
CA VAL A 46 2.18 4.50 2.02
C VAL A 46 1.84 3.55 0.87
N GLY A 47 2.06 3.96 -0.39
CA GLY A 47 1.87 3.09 -1.56
C GLY A 47 2.73 1.83 -1.49
N VAL A 48 4.03 1.97 -1.26
CA VAL A 48 4.96 0.84 -1.14
C VAL A 48 4.63 -0.03 0.06
N ALA A 49 4.20 0.55 1.19
CA ALA A 49 3.80 -0.23 2.37
C ALA A 49 2.57 -1.09 2.08
N ILE A 50 1.54 -0.53 1.41
CA ILE A 50 0.35 -1.27 1.00
C ILE A 50 0.73 -2.39 0.02
N ASP A 51 1.57 -2.09 -0.98
CA ASP A 51 2.03 -3.09 -1.94
C ASP A 51 2.81 -4.22 -1.26
N THR A 52 3.66 -3.89 -0.28
CA THR A 52 4.44 -4.87 0.48
C THR A 52 3.52 -5.77 1.31
N VAL A 53 2.51 -5.21 1.97
CA VAL A 53 1.52 -6.00 2.74
C VAL A 53 0.75 -6.94 1.82
N GLN A 54 0.33 -6.46 0.65
CA GLN A 54 -0.37 -7.30 -0.34
C GLN A 54 0.52 -8.44 -0.84
N GLN A 55 1.80 -8.16 -1.12
CA GLN A 55 2.77 -9.19 -1.51
C GLN A 55 2.96 -10.23 -0.42
N VAL A 56 3.18 -9.82 0.84
CA VAL A 56 3.34 -10.74 1.98
C VAL A 56 2.09 -11.62 2.15
N ASN A 57 0.90 -11.04 2.08
CA ASN A 57 -0.36 -11.79 2.14
C ASN A 57 -0.49 -12.81 1.00
N ALA A 58 -0.08 -12.47 -0.23
CA ALA A 58 -0.08 -13.39 -1.36
C ALA A 58 0.89 -14.57 -1.16
N TYR A 59 2.07 -14.34 -0.57
CA TYR A 59 3.00 -15.42 -0.21
C TYR A 59 2.44 -16.34 0.89
N LEU A 60 1.81 -15.77 1.92
CA LEU A 60 1.19 -16.54 3.00
C LEU A 60 0.00 -17.38 2.51
N LEU A 61 -0.83 -16.83 1.64
CA LEU A 61 -1.96 -17.54 1.04
C LEU A 61 -1.50 -18.75 0.20
N ASN A 62 -0.46 -18.58 -0.62
CA ASN A 62 0.12 -19.70 -1.38
C ASN A 62 0.70 -20.79 -0.47
N ARG A 63 1.33 -20.40 0.65
CA ARG A 63 1.86 -21.38 1.63
C ARG A 63 0.76 -22.20 2.31
N HIS A 64 -0.42 -21.62 2.51
CA HIS A 64 -1.58 -22.33 3.07
C HIS A 64 -2.29 -23.21 2.02
N TYR A 65 -2.12 -22.90 0.73
CA TYR A 65 -2.59 -23.74 -0.39
C TYR A 65 -1.71 -24.98 -0.63
N ASP A 66 -0.39 -24.87 -0.45
CA ASP A 66 0.56 -26.00 -0.56
C ASP A 66 0.25 -27.15 0.42
N GLY A 67 -0.30 -26.83 1.60
CA GLY A 67 -0.68 -27.81 2.62
C GLY A 67 -1.89 -28.68 2.20
N LEU A 68 -2.81 -28.13 1.40
CA LEU A 68 -3.99 -28.84 0.92
C LEU A 68 -3.74 -29.59 -0.41
N MET A 69 -2.81 -29.11 -1.25
CA MET A 69 -2.50 -29.77 -2.53
C MET A 69 -1.56 -30.97 -2.40
N LYS A 70 -0.85 -31.16 -1.27
CA LYS A 70 0.02 -32.32 -1.04
C LYS A 70 -0.70 -33.60 -0.59
N THR A 71 -1.95 -33.53 -0.14
CA THR A 71 -2.71 -34.70 0.39
C THR A 71 -3.55 -35.44 -0.66
N GLY A 72 -3.09 -35.52 -1.92
CA GLY A 72 -3.95 -36.06 -3.00
C GLY A 72 -3.29 -36.84 -4.13
N LYS A 73 -1.97 -37.01 -4.17
CA LYS A 73 -1.31 -37.62 -5.34
C LYS A 73 -0.61 -38.94 -5.01
N ASN A 74 -1.43 -39.94 -4.69
CA ASN A 74 -1.09 -41.36 -4.80
C ASN A 74 -2.31 -42.14 -5.32
N ARG A 75 -2.60 -42.01 -6.61
CA ARG A 75 -3.37 -43.04 -7.32
C ARG A 75 -2.49 -43.59 -8.43
N LYS A 76 -1.77 -44.66 -8.10
CA LYS A 76 -1.18 -45.55 -9.09
C LYS A 76 -2.34 -46.06 -9.95
N VAL A 77 -2.28 -45.77 -11.25
CA VAL A 77 -3.10 -46.47 -12.23
C VAL A 77 -2.17 -47.53 -12.81
N ALA A 78 -2.53 -48.78 -12.54
CA ALA A 78 -1.95 -49.96 -13.17
C ALA A 78 -2.26 -49.98 -14.66
#